data_AF-X0SD67-F1
#
_entry.id   AF-X0SD67-F1
#
_cell.length_a   1.000
_cell.length_b   1.000
_cell.length_c   1.000
_cell.angle_alpha   90.00
_cell.angle_beta   90.00
_cell.angle_gamma   90.00
#
_symmetry.space_group_name_H-M   'P 1'
#
loop_
_entity.id
_entity.type
_entity.pdbx_description
1 polymer ?
#
loop_
_entity_poly.entity_id
_entity_poly.type
_entity_poly.pdbx_seq_one_letter_code
_entity_poly.pdbx_strand_id
1 'polypeptide(L)'
;FIFVFFNPYGVSPLPLFAYQIGHYCLVGILGGITSSYLNKKEFFKPEEDLYVSRVLVIFAIIGAVITFVYDFFSTLIGAIAIFGTLETFWITYIIGLPFTTVHLIGNTLGFIFILPGLIQLLYRMLDISEEQ
;
A
#
# COMPACT_ATOMS: atom_id res chain seq x y z
N PHE A 1 -2.70 8.20 12.66
CA PHE A 1 -2.96 9.22 13.69
C PHE A 1 -2.66 10.63 13.17
N ILE A 2 -1.44 10.94 12.71
CA ILE A 2 -1.09 12.27 12.11
C ILE A 2 -2.04 12.71 10.99
N PHE A 3 -2.41 11.81 10.07
CA PHE A 3 -3.30 12.15 8.95
C PHE A 3 -4.73 12.53 9.37
N VAL A 4 -5.19 12.12 10.55
CA VAL A 4 -6.51 12.50 11.08
C VAL A 4 -6.47 13.93 11.64
N PHE A 5 -5.36 14.33 12.27
CA PHE A 5 -5.20 15.69 12.81
C PHE A 5 -5.08 16.76 11.73
N PHE A 6 -4.50 16.43 10.57
CA PHE A 6 -4.37 17.34 9.43
C PHE A 6 -5.42 17.13 8.36
N ASN A 7 -6.39 16.23 8.56
CA ASN A 7 -7.51 16.08 7.62
C ASN A 7 -8.43 17.29 7.78
N PRO A 8 -8.62 18.14 6.75
CA PRO A 8 -9.56 19.25 6.82
C PRO A 8 -11.01 18.79 7.07
N TYR A 9 -11.32 17.54 6.79
CA TYR A 9 -12.63 16.93 7.03
C TYR A 9 -12.72 16.17 8.37
N GLY A 10 -11.69 16.22 9.20
CA GLY A 10 -11.66 15.57 10.52
C GLY A 10 -11.50 14.05 10.46
N VAL A 11 -12.11 13.36 11.42
CA VAL A 11 -12.08 11.89 11.49
C VAL A 11 -12.75 11.27 10.27
N SER A 12 -12.19 10.16 9.76
CA SER A 12 -12.77 9.43 8.64
C SER A 12 -14.23 9.06 8.95
N PRO A 13 -15.21 9.39 8.08
CA PRO A 13 -16.58 8.91 8.21
C PRO A 13 -16.62 7.38 8.24
N LEU A 14 -17.63 6.80 8.91
CA LEU A 14 -17.70 5.35 9.14
C LEU A 14 -17.51 4.50 7.85
N PRO A 15 -18.11 4.84 6.68
CA PRO A 15 -17.86 4.08 5.45
C PRO A 15 -16.40 4.14 4.98
N LEU A 16 -15.77 5.31 5.06
CA LEU A 16 -14.36 5.49 4.69
C LEU A 16 -13.45 4.74 5.66
N PHE A 17 -13.74 4.81 6.96
CA PHE A 17 -12.98 4.10 7.98
C PHE A 17 -13.05 2.58 7.81
N ALA A 18 -14.25 2.03 7.55
CA ALA A 18 -14.43 0.61 7.28
C ALA A 18 -13.65 0.17 6.03
N TYR A 19 -13.67 0.97 4.97
CA TYR A 19 -12.86 0.73 3.78
C TYR A 19 -11.36 0.74 4.09
N GLN A 20 -10.88 1.71 4.87
CA GLN A 20 -9.48 1.82 5.25
C GLN A 20 -9.00 0.57 5.99
N ILE A 21 -9.74 0.09 6.98
CA ILE A 21 -9.43 -1.16 7.69
C ILE A 21 -9.41 -2.34 6.72
N GLY A 22 -10.49 -2.50 5.93
CA GLY A 22 -10.60 -3.61 4.98
C GLY A 22 -9.47 -3.62 3.96
N HIS A 23 -9.08 -2.45 3.47
CA HIS A 23 -7.96 -2.29 2.56
C HIS A 23 -6.63 -2.72 3.21
N TYR A 24 -6.32 -2.25 4.42
CA TYR A 24 -5.08 -2.67 5.10
C TYR A 24 -5.04 -4.17 5.39
N CYS A 25 -6.17 -4.79 5.75
CA CYS A 25 -6.26 -6.25 5.85
C CYS A 25 -5.97 -6.94 4.52
N LEU A 26 -6.55 -6.43 3.42
CA LEU A 26 -6.30 -6.94 2.07
C LEU A 26 -4.83 -6.81 1.67
N VAL A 27 -4.17 -5.69 2.00
CA VAL A 27 -2.73 -5.51 1.76
C VAL A 27 -1.91 -6.60 2.48
N GLY A 28 -2.25 -6.90 3.74
CA GLY A 28 -1.59 -8.00 4.48
C GLY A 28 -1.79 -9.36 3.81
N ILE A 29 -3.01 -9.67 3.39
CA ILE A 29 -3.33 -10.92 2.67
C ILE A 29 -2.56 -10.99 1.34
N LEU A 30 -2.56 -9.91 0.56
CA LEU A 30 -1.81 -9.84 -0.70
C LEU A 30 -0.31 -9.99 -0.48
N GLY A 31 0.23 -9.44 0.60
CA GLY A 31 1.62 -9.64 1.01
C GLY A 31 1.92 -11.12 1.27
N GLY A 32 1.06 -11.82 2.02
CA GLY A 32 1.19 -13.25 2.27
C GLY A 32 1.11 -14.11 1.00
N ILE A 33 0.14 -13.82 0.12
CA ILE A 33 0.00 -14.51 -1.17
C ILE A 33 1.22 -14.25 -2.05
N THR A 34 1.68 -13.00 -2.12
CA THR A 34 2.87 -12.60 -2.90
C THR A 34 4.11 -13.32 -2.39
N SER A 35 4.33 -13.36 -1.07
CA SER A 35 5.45 -14.09 -0.45
C SER A 35 5.38 -15.59 -0.78
N SER A 36 4.22 -16.23 -0.61
CA SER A 36 4.01 -17.64 -0.95
C SER A 36 4.28 -17.96 -2.44
N TYR A 37 3.93 -17.04 -3.33
CA TYR A 37 4.23 -17.17 -4.76
C TYR A 37 5.71 -16.96 -5.06
N LEU A 38 6.34 -15.94 -4.47
CA LEU A 38 7.72 -15.56 -4.73
C LEU A 38 8.71 -16.56 -4.12
N ASN A 39 8.44 -17.14 -2.96
CA ASN A 39 9.29 -18.18 -2.33
C ASN A 39 9.52 -19.41 -3.23
N LYS A 40 8.71 -19.60 -4.28
CA LYS A 40 8.88 -20.68 -5.27
C LYS A 40 9.79 -20.27 -6.44
N LYS A 41 10.34 -19.07 -6.43
CA LYS A 41 11.14 -18.50 -7.52
C LYS A 41 12.59 -18.37 -7.10
N GLU A 42 13.51 -18.82 -7.94
CA GLU A 42 14.95 -18.80 -7.67
C GLU A 42 15.53 -17.39 -7.40
N PHE A 43 14.85 -16.33 -7.87
CA PHE A 43 15.27 -14.95 -7.72
C PHE A 43 14.75 -14.27 -6.43
N PHE A 44 13.97 -14.98 -5.61
CA PHE A 44 13.45 -14.45 -4.36
C PHE A 44 13.92 -15.32 -3.21
N LYS A 45 14.95 -14.81 -2.52
CA LYS A 45 15.60 -15.46 -1.39
C LYS A 45 15.62 -14.46 -0.24
N PRO A 46 14.62 -14.48 0.65
CA PRO A 46 14.48 -13.51 1.74
C PRO A 46 15.68 -13.40 2.68
N GLU A 47 16.46 -14.47 2.80
CA GLU A 47 17.70 -14.58 3.57
C GLU A 47 18.92 -13.93 2.87
N GLU A 48 18.87 -13.81 1.54
CA GLU A 48 19.89 -13.17 0.71
C GLU A 48 19.48 -11.73 0.32
N ASP A 49 20.17 -11.15 -0.67
CA ASP A 49 19.86 -9.82 -1.19
C ASP A 49 18.56 -9.80 -2.03
N LEU A 50 17.56 -9.04 -1.58
CA LEU A 50 16.30 -8.82 -2.29
C LEU A 50 16.33 -7.58 -3.20
N TYR A 51 17.43 -6.81 -3.25
CA TYR A 51 17.60 -5.67 -4.18
C TYR A 51 17.91 -6.12 -5.62
N VAL A 52 17.26 -7.20 -6.07
CA VAL A 52 17.35 -7.74 -7.43
C VAL A 52 16.28 -7.08 -8.29
N SER A 53 16.64 -6.64 -9.50
CA SER A 53 15.76 -5.85 -10.38
C SER A 53 14.37 -6.47 -10.60
N ARG A 54 14.28 -7.80 -10.71
CA ARG A 54 13.00 -8.51 -10.86
C ARG A 54 12.09 -8.36 -9.63
N VAL A 55 12.65 -8.52 -8.44
CA VAL A 55 11.92 -8.35 -7.16
C VAL A 55 11.49 -6.89 -7.01
N LEU A 56 12.38 -5.94 -7.30
CA LEU A 56 12.08 -4.51 -7.22
C LEU A 56 10.95 -4.10 -8.17
N VAL A 57 10.92 -4.61 -9.40
CA VAL A 57 9.81 -4.34 -10.34
C VAL A 57 8.49 -4.90 -9.84
N ILE A 58 8.49 -6.11 -9.28
CA ILE A 58 7.28 -6.72 -8.71
C ILE A 58 6.77 -5.87 -7.55
N PHE A 59 7.64 -5.49 -6.62
CA PHE A 59 7.27 -4.64 -5.49
C PHE A 59 6.81 -3.25 -5.93
N ALA A 60 7.47 -2.65 -6.93
CA ALA A 60 7.04 -1.38 -7.52
C ALA A 60 5.61 -1.45 -8.05
N ILE A 61 5.29 -2.50 -8.83
CA ILE A 61 3.95 -2.70 -9.40
C ILE A 61 2.93 -2.92 -8.29
N ILE A 62 3.23 -3.76 -7.31
CA ILE A 62 2.33 -4.04 -6.19
C ILE A 62 2.06 -2.75 -5.39
N GLY A 63 3.11 -2.02 -5.03
CA GLY A 63 2.99 -0.75 -4.29
C GLY A 63 2.20 0.30 -5.06
N ALA A 64 2.44 0.42 -6.37
CA ALA A 64 1.69 1.33 -7.24
C ALA A 64 0.20 0.95 -7.33
N VAL A 65 -0.10 -0.32 -7.60
CA VAL A 65 -1.48 -0.80 -7.76
C VAL A 65 -2.26 -0.65 -6.45
N ILE A 66 -1.70 -1.09 -5.32
CA ILE A 66 -2.34 -0.97 -4.02
C ILE A 66 -2.60 0.49 -3.66
N THR A 67 -1.63 1.37 -3.89
CA THR A 67 -1.78 2.80 -3.56
C THR A 67 -2.81 3.47 -4.47
N PHE A 68 -2.78 3.18 -5.77
CA PHE A 68 -3.77 3.71 -6.71
C PHE A 68 -5.20 3.28 -6.35
N VAL A 69 -5.39 1.99 -6.05
CA VAL A 69 -6.68 1.45 -5.61
C VAL A 69 -7.13 2.15 -4.33
N TYR A 70 -6.24 2.30 -3.35
CA TYR A 70 -6.54 3.03 -2.13
C TYR A 70 -6.99 4.47 -2.39
N ASP A 71 -6.21 5.24 -3.16
CA ASP A 71 -6.49 6.65 -3.41
C ASP A 71 -7.79 6.84 -4.19
N PHE A 72 -8.05 5.99 -5.19
CA PHE A 72 -9.27 6.05 -5.98
C PHE A 72 -10.51 5.76 -5.13
N PHE A 73 -10.54 4.63 -4.42
CA PHE A 73 -11.71 4.23 -3.65
C PHE A 73 -11.88 5.05 -2.38
N SER A 74 -10.80 5.47 -1.71
CA SER A 74 -10.91 6.37 -0.56
C SER A 74 -11.47 7.73 -0.96
N THR A 75 -11.09 8.26 -2.13
CA THR A 75 -11.66 9.50 -2.67
C THR A 75 -13.12 9.31 -3.07
N LEU A 76 -13.46 8.19 -3.72
CA LEU A 76 -14.83 7.86 -4.10
C LEU A 76 -15.76 7.75 -2.89
N ILE A 77 -15.35 6.97 -1.89
CA ILE A 77 -16.12 6.78 -0.66
C ILE A 77 -16.17 8.08 0.13
N GLY A 78 -15.07 8.84 0.18
CA GLY A 78 -15.02 10.16 0.80
C GLY A 78 -16.01 11.14 0.16
N ALA A 79 -16.06 11.20 -1.17
CA ALA A 79 -16.97 12.07 -1.90
C ALA A 79 -18.44 11.78 -1.56
N ILE A 80 -18.81 10.49 -1.57
CA ILE A 80 -20.18 10.07 -1.23
C ILE A 80 -20.47 10.27 0.27
N ALA A 81 -19.53 9.94 1.16
CA ALA A 81 -19.75 9.97 2.60
C ALA A 81 -19.76 11.39 3.19
N ILE A 82 -19.02 12.33 2.59
CA ILE A 82 -18.92 13.72 3.06
C ILE A 82 -19.92 14.62 2.35
N PHE A 83 -20.04 14.51 1.03
CA PHE A 83 -20.88 15.42 0.22
C PHE A 83 -22.22 14.82 -0.20
N GLY A 84 -22.44 13.52 0.03
CA GLY A 84 -23.72 12.85 -0.26
C GLY A 84 -24.01 12.61 -1.74
N THR A 85 -23.06 12.89 -2.65
CA THR A 85 -23.27 12.76 -4.10
C THR A 85 -22.03 12.29 -4.83
N LEU A 86 -22.25 11.44 -5.85
CA LEU A 86 -21.19 10.94 -6.75
C LEU A 86 -20.63 12.05 -7.65
N GLU A 87 -21.39 13.12 -7.91
CA GLU A 87 -20.97 14.21 -8.80
C GLU A 87 -19.72 14.93 -8.29
N THR A 88 -19.53 14.97 -6.96
CA THR A 88 -18.36 15.60 -6.33
C THR A 88 -17.08 14.78 -6.44
N PHE A 89 -17.17 13.50 -6.84
CA PHE A 89 -16.01 12.63 -6.98
C PHE A 89 -14.98 13.20 -7.96
N TRP A 90 -15.40 13.58 -9.17
CA TRP A 90 -14.47 14.03 -10.21
C TRP A 90 -13.73 15.30 -9.80
N ILE A 91 -14.44 16.27 -9.21
CA ILE A 91 -13.85 17.52 -8.74
C ILE A 91 -12.84 17.23 -7.62
N THR A 92 -13.24 16.41 -6.63
CA THR A 92 -12.39 16.05 -5.50
C THR A 92 -11.13 15.29 -5.96
N TYR A 93 -11.30 14.34 -6.88
CA TYR A 93 -10.20 13.54 -7.41
C TYR A 93 -9.22 14.37 -8.23
N ILE A 94 -9.72 15.27 -9.10
CA ILE A 94 -8.87 16.17 -9.91
C ILE A 94 -8.06 17.11 -9.01
N ILE A 95 -8.71 17.75 -8.02
CA ILE A 95 -8.04 18.62 -7.05
C ILE A 95 -7.02 17.82 -6.22
N GLY A 96 -7.33 16.56 -5.91
CA GLY A 96 -6.47 15.64 -5.17
C GLY A 96 -5.28 15.08 -5.96
N LEU A 97 -5.22 15.25 -7.29
CA LEU A 97 -4.17 14.65 -8.12
C LEU A 97 -2.73 14.95 -7.66
N PRO A 98 -2.36 16.15 -7.19
CA PRO A 98 -1.02 16.39 -6.65
C PRO A 98 -0.72 15.51 -5.44
N PHE A 99 -1.68 15.37 -4.52
CA PHE A 99 -1.54 14.50 -3.36
C PHE A 99 -1.44 13.03 -3.77
N THR A 100 -2.37 12.55 -4.60
CA THR A 100 -2.39 11.17 -5.13
C THR A 100 -1.09 10.84 -5.87
N THR A 101 -0.54 11.78 -6.63
CA THR A 101 0.72 11.58 -7.36
C THR A 101 1.89 11.43 -6.40
N VAL A 102 2.02 12.32 -5.41
CA VAL A 102 3.09 12.24 -4.41
C VAL A 102 2.95 10.97 -3.56
N HIS A 103 1.72 10.60 -3.18
CA HIS A 103 1.44 9.40 -2.42
C HIS A 103 1.78 8.13 -3.22
N LEU A 104 1.38 8.07 -4.49
CA LEU A 104 1.69 6.96 -5.40
C LEU A 104 3.20 6.79 -5.57
N ILE A 105 3.91 7.86 -5.92
CA ILE A 105 5.39 7.82 -6.05
C ILE A 105 6.02 7.40 -4.72
N GLY A 106 5.63 8.04 -3.62
CA GLY A 106 6.18 7.76 -2.29
C GLY A 106 6.01 6.31 -1.87
N ASN A 107 4.83 5.74 -2.02
CA ASN A 107 4.59 4.34 -1.69
C ASN A 107 5.27 3.38 -2.65
N THR A 108 5.27 3.65 -3.96
CA THR A 108 6.02 2.84 -4.93
C THR A 108 7.50 2.80 -4.58
N LEU A 109 8.10 3.95 -4.26
CA LEU A 109 9.50 4.01 -3.80
C LEU A 109 9.70 3.32 -2.45
N GLY A 110 8.74 3.40 -1.52
CA GLY A 110 8.78 2.66 -0.27
C GLY A 110 8.80 1.15 -0.50
N PHE A 111 7.99 0.65 -1.43
CA PHE A 111 8.00 -0.77 -1.82
C PHE A 111 9.30 -1.18 -2.51
N ILE A 112 9.95 -0.29 -3.26
CA ILE A 112 11.25 -0.58 -3.90
C ILE A 112 12.39 -0.54 -2.88
N PHE A 113 12.47 0.48 -2.04
CA PHE A 113 13.66 0.75 -1.24
C PHE A 113 13.57 0.27 0.21
N ILE A 114 12.37 0.25 0.81
CA ILE A 114 12.17 -0.05 2.23
C ILE A 114 11.73 -1.50 2.42
N LEU A 115 10.77 -1.98 1.62
CA LEU A 115 10.18 -3.31 1.80
C LEU A 115 11.20 -4.46 1.70
N PRO A 116 12.14 -4.51 0.73
CA PRO A 116 13.15 -5.57 0.67
C PRO A 116 13.98 -5.67 1.96
N GLY A 117 14.49 -4.52 2.43
CA GLY A 117 15.28 -4.44 3.65
C GLY A 117 14.47 -4.81 4.89
N LEU A 118 13.19 -4.44 4.94
CA LEU A 118 12.30 -4.83 6.04
C LEU A 118 12.06 -6.34 6.07
N ILE A 119 11.85 -6.98 4.92
CA ILE A 119 11.68 -8.44 4.83
C ILE A 119 12.95 -9.14 5.35
N GLN A 120 14.13 -8.74 4.86
CA GLN A 120 15.40 -9.31 5.29
C GLN A 120 15.64 -9.13 6.79
N LEU A 121 15.31 -7.95 7.33
CA LEU A 121 15.42 -7.68 8.77
C LEU A 121 14.52 -8.62 9.57
N LEU A 122 13.27 -8.78 9.15
CA LEU A 122 12.30 -9.66 9.82
C LEU A 122 12.75 -11.12 9.78
N TYR A 123 13.26 -11.60 8.64
CA TYR A 123 13.79 -12.96 8.53
C TYR A 123 14.96 -13.21 9.48
N ARG A 124 15.86 -12.22 9.65
CA ARG A 124 16.98 -12.30 10.61
C ARG A 124 16.55 -12.18 12.06
N MET A 125 15.53 -11.38 12.36
CA MET A 125 15.05 -11.18 13.74
C MET A 125 14.23 -12.35 14.26
N LEU A 126 13.56 -13.08 13.38
CA LEU A 126 12.66 -14.18 13.73
C LEU A 126 13.33 -15.56 13.61
N ASP A 127 14.65 -15.63 13.37
CA ASP A 127 15.43 -16.87 13.12
C ASP A 127 14.79 -17.81 12.08
N ILE A 128 14.00 -17.26 11.15
CA ILE A 128 13.36 -18.03 10.07
C ILE A 128 14.41 -18.61 9.11
N SER A 129 15.64 -18.08 9.15
CA SER A 129 16.77 -18.54 8.33
C SER A 129 17.31 -19.91 8.69
N GLU A 130 17.03 -20.47 9.87
CA GLU A 130 17.60 -21.76 10.31
C GLU A 130 16.68 -22.98 10.07
N GLU A 131 15.43 -22.78 9.66
CA GLU A 131 14.44 -23.87 9.49
C GLU A 131 14.23 -24.37 8.04
N GLN A 132 15.02 -23.90 7.06
CA GLN A 132 14.97 -24.35 5.66
C GLN A 132 16.25 -25.06 5.22
#